data_AF-A0A6I7WIF5-F1
#
_entry.id   AF-A0A6I7WIF5-F1
#
_cell.length_a   1.000
_cell.length_b   1.000
_cell.length_c   1.000
_cell.angle_alpha   90.00
_cell.angle_beta   90.00
_cell.angle_gamma   90.00
#
_symmetry.space_group_name_H-M   'P 1'
#
loop_
_entity.id
_entity.type
_entity.pdbx_description
1 polymer ?
#
loop_
_entity_poly.entity_id
_entity_poly.type
_entity_poly.pdbx_seq_one_letter_code
_entity_poly.pdbx_strand_id
1 'polypeptide(L)'
;MRNLVIIDDPFYYRYRLCHQANKVGLAHGYLSDGKLIVDKLVKPAKNQSVAEIVSSWIVPGSTQLLAIDAPLGWPVSLGQELFNHVAGGILNTEANTLFRRDTDRFIKEKTGKLPLDVGADRIARTAHTALQLLNTITMLTISVPLSDSPSELI
;
A
#
# COMPACT_ATOMS: atom_id res chain seq x y z
N MET A 1 15.90 -6.38 -17.43
CA MET A 1 16.06 -5.39 -16.34
C MET A 1 14.69 -5.15 -15.76
N ARG A 2 14.47 -5.39 -14.47
CA ARG A 2 13.18 -5.14 -13.80
C ARG A 2 13.29 -3.83 -13.04
N ASN A 3 12.38 -2.89 -13.27
CA ASN A 3 12.34 -1.61 -12.56
C ASN A 3 11.43 -1.73 -11.33
N LEU A 4 11.82 -1.10 -10.24
CA LEU A 4 11.08 -1.04 -8.98
C LEU A 4 10.85 0.43 -8.63
N VAL A 5 9.59 0.77 -8.38
CA VAL A 5 9.21 2.05 -7.76
C VAL A 5 8.68 1.78 -6.37
N ILE A 6 9.21 2.48 -5.37
CA ILE A 6 8.77 2.42 -3.98
C ILE A 6 8.14 3.76 -3.61
N ILE A 7 6.94 3.71 -3.06
CA ILE A 7 6.24 4.85 -2.49
C ILE A 7 6.14 4.59 -0.99
N ASP A 8 6.86 5.39 -0.21
CA ASP A 8 6.90 5.29 1.24
C ASP A 8 6.15 6.47 1.88
N ASP A 9 5.26 6.17 2.83
CA ASP A 9 4.70 7.15 3.75
C ASP A 9 5.39 6.99 5.11
N PRO A 10 6.46 7.75 5.40
CA PRO A 10 7.30 7.52 6.56
C PRO A 10 6.62 7.80 7.91
N PHE A 11 5.32 8.15 7.96
CA PHE A 11 4.64 8.48 9.21
C PHE A 11 3.21 7.92 9.29
N TYR A 12 3.11 6.63 9.60
CA TYR A 12 1.90 5.91 10.01
C TYR A 12 1.04 6.61 11.10
N TYR A 13 1.58 7.58 11.85
CA TYR A 13 0.94 8.15 13.03
C TYR A 13 0.11 9.43 12.80
N ARG A 14 0.04 9.99 11.57
CA ARG A 14 -0.56 11.34 11.35
C ARG A 14 -1.52 11.49 10.15
N TYR A 15 -2.33 10.48 9.82
CA TYR A 15 -3.31 10.57 8.71
C TYR A 15 -2.67 11.07 7.41
N ARG A 16 -1.47 10.56 7.09
CA ARG A 16 -0.79 10.96 5.87
C ARG A 16 -1.24 10.05 4.73
N LEU A 17 -1.34 10.70 3.60
CA LEU A 17 -1.99 10.19 2.41
C LEU A 17 -0.89 10.04 1.38
N CYS A 18 -0.72 8.83 0.83
CA CYS A 18 0.37 8.53 -0.10
C CYS A 18 0.32 9.33 -1.43
N HIS A 19 -0.75 10.07 -1.69
CA HIS A 19 -0.85 11.02 -2.81
C HIS A 19 -0.45 12.46 -2.43
N GLN A 20 -0.29 12.78 -1.14
CA GLN A 20 0.11 14.11 -0.69
C GLN A 20 1.61 14.26 -0.90
N ALA A 21 1.97 14.98 -1.97
CA ALA A 21 3.33 15.16 -2.45
C ALA A 21 4.37 15.46 -1.35
N ASN A 22 4.06 16.37 -0.42
CA ASN A 22 4.99 16.75 0.65
C ASN A 22 5.06 15.77 1.85
N LYS A 23 4.30 14.67 1.80
CA LYS A 23 4.19 13.67 2.85
C LYS A 23 4.77 12.31 2.48
N VAL A 24 5.16 12.13 1.22
CA VAL A 24 5.72 10.86 0.73
C VAL A 24 7.16 10.98 0.27
N GLY A 25 7.88 9.86 0.33
CA GLY A 25 9.13 9.64 -0.37
C GLY A 25 8.91 8.70 -1.55
N LEU A 26 9.55 9.00 -2.67
CA LEU A 26 9.55 8.15 -3.86
C LEU A 26 10.97 7.66 -4.11
N ALA A 27 11.13 6.37 -4.37
CA ALA A 27 12.36 5.78 -4.85
C ALA A 27 12.10 5.05 -6.17
N HIS A 28 13.04 5.18 -7.10
CA HIS A 28 13.11 4.34 -8.29
C HIS A 28 14.42 3.56 -8.24
N GLY A 29 14.37 2.33 -8.70
CA GLY A 29 15.53 1.47 -8.81
C GLY A 29 15.30 0.33 -9.79
N TYR A 30 16.29 -0.53 -9.91
CA TYR A 30 16.22 -1.71 -10.75
C TYR A 30 16.98 -2.87 -10.14
N LEU A 31 16.59 -4.09 -10.49
CA LEU A 31 17.32 -5.30 -10.13
C LEU A 31 18.42 -5.58 -11.15
N SER A 32 19.67 -5.69 -10.68
CA SER A 32 20.84 -6.13 -11.43
C SER A 32 21.64 -7.11 -10.58
N ASP A 33 21.97 -8.29 -11.14
CA ASP A 33 22.77 -9.32 -10.45
C ASP A 33 22.27 -9.69 -9.05
N GLY A 34 20.94 -9.78 -8.90
CA GLY A 34 20.28 -10.09 -7.62
C GLY A 34 20.29 -8.95 -6.60
N LYS A 35 20.77 -7.75 -6.96
CA LYS A 35 20.82 -6.58 -6.09
C LYS A 35 19.84 -5.51 -6.57
N LEU A 36 19.14 -4.89 -5.63
CA LEU A 36 18.35 -3.70 -5.88
C LEU A 36 19.28 -2.48 -5.90
N ILE A 37 19.33 -1.78 -7.03
CA ILE A 37 20.06 -0.53 -7.20
C ILE A 37 19.04 0.60 -7.26
N VAL A 38 19.07 1.51 -6.27
CA VAL A 38 18.24 2.72 -6.26
C VAL A 38 18.98 3.82 -7.02
N ASP A 39 18.42 4.28 -8.13
CA ASP A 39 19.02 5.32 -8.98
C ASP A 39 18.35 6.69 -8.82
N LYS A 40 17.12 6.75 -8.30
CA LYS A 40 16.43 8.04 -8.02
C LYS A 40 15.77 8.02 -6.65
N LEU A 41 15.87 9.16 -5.97
CA LEU A 41 15.12 9.49 -4.76
C LEU A 41 14.46 10.85 -4.96
N VAL A 42 13.15 10.93 -4.78
CA VAL A 42 12.39 12.17 -4.95
C VAL A 42 11.48 12.38 -3.76
N LYS A 43 11.49 13.59 -3.22
CA LYS A 43 10.47 14.09 -2.30
C LYS A 43 9.62 15.12 -3.04
N PRO A 44 8.40 14.77 -3.48
CA PRO A 44 7.59 15.69 -4.27
C PRO A 44 7.27 17.00 -3.53
N ALA A 45 7.32 18.13 -4.24
CA ALA A 45 6.89 19.42 -3.72
C ALA A 45 5.35 19.48 -3.64
N LYS A 46 4.79 20.35 -2.79
CA LYS A 46 3.34 20.42 -2.49
C LYS A 46 2.43 20.49 -3.74
N ASN A 47 2.90 21.10 -4.83
CA ASN A 47 2.17 21.31 -6.07
C ASN A 47 2.46 20.27 -7.17
N GLN A 48 3.31 19.28 -6.90
CA GLN A 48 3.61 18.22 -7.87
C GLN A 48 2.68 17.02 -7.69
N SER A 49 2.28 16.38 -8.79
CA SER A 49 1.52 15.14 -8.73
C SER A 49 2.44 13.95 -8.52
N VAL A 50 2.20 13.17 -7.45
CA VAL A 50 2.89 11.90 -7.22
C VAL A 50 2.66 10.94 -8.39
N ALA A 51 1.43 10.88 -8.91
CA ALA A 51 1.06 10.00 -9.99
C ALA A 51 1.82 10.34 -11.29
N GLU A 52 1.99 11.62 -11.62
CA GLU A 52 2.73 12.05 -12.81
C GLU A 52 4.22 11.72 -12.68
N ILE A 53 4.82 11.96 -11.50
CA ILE A 53 6.23 11.63 -11.25
C ILE A 53 6.45 10.13 -11.43
N VAL A 54 5.63 9.30 -10.77
CA VAL A 54 5.75 7.83 -10.86
C VAL A 54 5.49 7.34 -12.29
N SER A 55 4.46 7.87 -12.95
CA SER A 55 4.14 7.51 -14.34
C SER A 55 5.27 7.87 -15.31
N SER A 56 6.00 8.96 -15.06
CA SER A 56 7.17 9.33 -15.87
C SER A 56 8.35 8.35 -15.75
N TRP A 57 8.36 7.50 -14.72
CA TRP A 57 9.36 6.45 -14.56
C TRP A 57 8.94 5.12 -15.19
N ILE A 58 7.66 5.01 -15.57
CA ILE A 58 7.11 3.78 -16.11
C ILE A 58 7.53 3.65 -17.59
N VAL A 59 8.26 2.58 -17.92
CA VAL A 59 8.70 2.29 -19.30
C VAL A 59 7.76 1.26 -19.96
N PRO A 60 6.99 1.64 -21.00
CA PRO A 60 6.09 0.72 -21.69
C PRO A 60 6.80 -0.53 -22.23
N GLY A 61 6.16 -1.69 -22.13
CA GLY A 61 6.70 -2.97 -22.60
C GLY A 61 7.76 -3.61 -21.70
N SER A 62 8.09 -2.99 -20.56
CA SER A 62 8.98 -3.56 -19.54
C SER A 62 8.22 -4.12 -18.34
N THR A 63 8.77 -5.13 -17.67
CA THR A 63 8.24 -5.62 -16.39
C THR A 63 8.64 -4.65 -15.28
N GLN A 64 7.64 -4.14 -14.57
CA GLN A 64 7.81 -3.11 -13.55
C GLN A 64 7.08 -3.52 -12.29
N LEU A 65 7.71 -3.26 -11.15
CA LEU A 65 7.15 -3.50 -9.83
C LEU A 65 6.87 -2.15 -9.18
N LEU A 66 5.64 -1.97 -8.71
CA LEU A 66 5.24 -0.82 -7.90
C LEU A 66 4.96 -1.32 -6.49
N ALA A 67 5.74 -0.85 -5.53
CA ALA A 67 5.56 -1.09 -4.11
C ALA A 67 5.01 0.18 -3.46
N ILE A 68 3.88 0.06 -2.78
CA ILE A 68 3.28 1.14 -2.00
C ILE A 68 3.18 0.69 -0.56
N ASP A 69 3.76 1.46 0.35
CA ASP A 69 3.63 1.22 1.78
C ASP A 69 2.25 1.68 2.27
N ALA A 70 1.23 0.86 1.98
CA ALA A 70 -0.14 1.09 2.41
C ALA A 70 -0.83 -0.24 2.72
N PRO A 71 -1.73 -0.26 3.71
CA PRO A 71 -2.49 -1.45 4.04
C PRO A 71 -3.62 -1.66 3.02
N LEU A 72 -3.31 -2.24 1.86
CA LEU A 72 -4.25 -2.41 0.74
C LEU A 72 -5.27 -3.55 0.94
N GLY A 73 -5.35 -4.15 2.13
CA GLY A 73 -6.21 -5.28 2.43
C GLY A 73 -6.96 -5.11 3.75
N TRP A 74 -8.13 -5.75 3.81
CA TRP A 74 -9.01 -5.80 4.98
C TRP A 74 -9.24 -7.25 5.42
N PRO A 75 -9.51 -7.51 6.71
CA PRO A 75 -9.94 -8.83 7.14
C PRO A 75 -11.22 -9.24 6.40
N VAL A 76 -11.19 -10.40 5.75
CA VAL A 76 -12.30 -10.91 4.93
C VAL A 76 -13.60 -11.02 5.75
N SER A 77 -13.47 -11.44 7.00
CA SER A 77 -14.55 -11.52 8.00
C SER A 77 -15.29 -10.19 8.19
N LEU A 78 -14.57 -9.07 8.20
CA LEU A 78 -15.18 -7.74 8.35
C LEU A 78 -16.10 -7.40 7.18
N GLY A 79 -15.65 -7.66 5.96
CA GLY A 79 -16.46 -7.44 4.76
C GLY A 79 -17.71 -8.32 4.75
N GLN A 80 -17.56 -9.59 5.13
CA GLN A 80 -18.67 -10.56 5.17
C GLN A 80 -19.73 -10.21 6.22
N GLU A 81 -19.32 -9.80 7.42
CA GLU A 81 -20.27 -9.43 8.47
C GLU A 81 -20.99 -8.13 8.16
N LEU A 82 -20.29 -7.10 7.66
CA LEU A 82 -20.89 -5.80 7.37
C LEU A 82 -21.85 -5.84 6.18
N PHE A 83 -21.64 -6.73 5.20
CA PHE A 83 -22.48 -6.79 4.00
C PHE A 83 -23.96 -7.05 4.32
N ASN A 84 -24.26 -7.85 5.34
CA ASN A 84 -25.62 -8.19 5.75
C ASN A 84 -26.05 -7.51 7.06
N HIS A 85 -25.21 -6.62 7.62
CA HIS A 85 -25.48 -6.02 8.91
C HIS A 85 -26.63 -5.01 8.85
N VAL A 86 -27.44 -5.00 9.89
CA VAL A 86 -28.49 -3.99 10.10
C VAL A 86 -28.08 -3.12 11.28
N ALA A 87 -28.16 -1.80 11.11
CA ALA A 87 -27.82 -0.84 12.16
C ALA A 87 -28.50 -1.19 13.50
N GLY A 88 -27.70 -1.28 14.57
CA GLY A 88 -28.15 -1.69 15.91
C GLY A 88 -28.11 -3.19 16.17
N GLY A 89 -27.87 -4.03 15.16
CA GLY A 89 -27.66 -5.48 15.32
C GLY A 89 -26.28 -5.84 15.87
N ILE A 90 -26.14 -7.04 16.44
CA ILE A 90 -24.86 -7.57 16.90
C ILE A 90 -23.98 -8.03 15.73
N LEU A 91 -22.66 -8.03 15.96
CA LEU A 91 -21.67 -8.72 15.13
C LEU A 91 -21.31 -10.03 15.85
N ASN A 92 -21.35 -11.16 15.13
CA ASN A 92 -21.15 -12.48 15.74
C ASN A 92 -19.67 -12.90 15.77
N THR A 93 -18.86 -12.28 14.91
CA THR A 93 -17.43 -12.54 14.85
C THR A 93 -16.68 -11.77 15.94
N GLU A 94 -15.75 -12.46 16.59
CA GLU A 94 -14.84 -11.89 17.57
C GLU A 94 -14.10 -10.65 17.05
N ALA A 95 -13.98 -9.61 17.88
CA ALA A 95 -13.42 -8.32 17.49
C ALA A 95 -12.01 -8.44 16.89
N ASN A 96 -11.14 -9.29 17.44
CA ASN A 96 -9.80 -9.48 16.91
C ASN A 96 -9.80 -10.13 15.52
N THR A 97 -10.77 -10.97 15.22
CA THR A 97 -10.94 -11.58 13.90
C THR A 97 -11.47 -10.56 12.89
N LEU A 98 -12.28 -9.60 13.33
CA LEU A 98 -12.80 -8.51 12.50
C LEU A 98 -11.74 -7.45 12.17
N PHE A 99 -10.86 -7.11 13.12
CA PHE A 99 -9.99 -5.94 12.97
C PHE A 99 -8.52 -6.25 12.69
N ARG A 100 -8.03 -7.47 12.97
CA ARG A 100 -6.62 -7.81 12.73
C ARG A 100 -6.41 -8.36 11.32
N ARG A 101 -5.41 -7.81 10.64
CA ARG A 101 -4.91 -8.31 9.34
C ARG A 101 -3.97 -9.50 9.57
N ASP A 102 -3.62 -10.20 8.49
CA ASP A 102 -2.64 -11.30 8.56
C ASP A 102 -1.27 -10.81 9.03
N THR A 103 -0.84 -9.62 8.61
CA THR A 103 0.40 -9.00 9.11
C THR A 103 0.37 -8.80 10.63
N ASP A 104 -0.76 -8.35 11.18
CA ASP A 104 -0.89 -8.13 12.64
C ASP A 104 -0.80 -9.46 13.41
N ARG A 105 -1.42 -10.52 12.87
CA ARG A 105 -1.31 -11.89 13.42
C ARG A 105 0.13 -12.40 13.37
N PHE A 106 0.76 -12.31 12.20
CA PHE A 106 2.14 -12.76 11.99
C PHE A 106 3.12 -12.07 12.93
N ILE A 107 3.05 -10.74 13.06
CA ILE A 107 3.94 -9.99 13.97
C ILE A 107 3.68 -10.36 15.43
N LYS A 108 2.42 -10.55 15.84
CA LYS A 108 2.10 -11.02 17.19
C LYS A 108 2.65 -12.41 17.47
N GLU A 109 2.56 -13.34 16.53
CA GLU A 109 3.13 -14.67 16.65
C GLU A 109 4.66 -14.61 16.81
N LYS A 110 5.34 -13.78 16.02
CA LYS A 110 6.81 -13.68 16.04
C LYS A 110 7.36 -12.90 17.23
N THR A 111 6.67 -11.86 17.68
CA THR A 111 7.23 -10.88 18.64
C THR A 111 6.52 -10.87 19.98
N GLY A 112 5.36 -11.52 20.10
CA GLY A 112 4.50 -11.42 21.28
C GLY A 112 3.83 -10.05 21.45
N LYS A 113 4.01 -9.11 20.51
CA LYS A 113 3.51 -7.72 20.58
C LYS A 113 2.54 -7.43 19.43
N LEU A 114 1.72 -6.39 19.59
CA LEU A 114 0.79 -5.88 18.57
C LEU A 114 1.16 -4.45 18.14
N PRO A 115 2.39 -4.21 17.64
CA PRO A 115 2.84 -2.85 17.32
C PRO A 115 2.13 -2.24 16.10
N LEU A 116 1.48 -3.06 15.28
CA LEU A 116 0.80 -2.65 14.05
C LEU A 116 -0.73 -2.57 14.19
N ASP A 117 -1.26 -2.88 15.38
CA ASP A 117 -2.69 -2.82 15.67
C ASP A 117 -3.12 -1.33 15.75
N VAL A 118 -3.79 -0.86 14.70
CA VAL A 118 -4.22 0.52 14.55
C VAL A 118 -5.70 0.55 14.21
N GLY A 119 -6.41 1.60 14.63
CA GLY A 119 -7.85 1.72 14.41
C GLY A 119 -8.22 1.69 12.92
N ALA A 120 -9.34 1.01 12.62
CA ALA A 120 -9.84 0.80 11.26
C ALA A 120 -9.92 2.08 10.42
N ASP A 121 -10.26 3.22 11.02
CA ASP A 121 -10.30 4.52 10.35
C ASP A 121 -8.95 4.94 9.72
N ARG A 122 -7.84 4.68 10.40
CA ARG A 122 -6.50 5.06 9.93
C ARG A 122 -6.04 4.19 8.77
N ILE A 123 -6.35 2.90 8.84
CA ILE A 123 -6.10 1.93 7.78
C ILE A 123 -6.95 2.29 6.55
N ALA A 124 -8.25 2.53 6.75
CA ALA A 124 -9.19 2.81 5.67
C ALA A 124 -8.79 3.97 4.79
N ARG A 125 -8.48 5.12 5.42
CA ARG A 125 -8.16 6.34 4.67
C ARG A 125 -6.88 6.17 3.88
N THR A 126 -5.87 5.54 4.48
CA THR A 126 -4.58 5.28 3.82
C THR A 126 -4.75 4.32 2.65
N ALA A 127 -5.47 3.21 2.86
CA ALA A 127 -5.76 2.21 1.82
C ALA A 127 -6.54 2.82 0.64
N HIS A 128 -7.61 3.54 0.94
CA HIS A 128 -8.44 4.20 -0.06
C HIS A 128 -7.62 5.16 -0.92
N THR A 129 -6.78 5.98 -0.28
CA THR A 129 -5.89 6.91 -0.98
C THR A 129 -4.84 6.20 -1.83
N ALA A 130 -4.28 5.09 -1.36
CA ALA A 130 -3.34 4.30 -2.15
C ALA A 130 -4.01 3.69 -3.38
N LEU A 131 -5.24 3.20 -3.25
CA LEU A 131 -6.05 2.73 -4.38
C LEU A 131 -6.38 3.85 -5.37
N GLN A 132 -6.70 5.07 -4.89
CA GLN A 132 -6.89 6.23 -5.76
C GLN A 132 -5.62 6.58 -6.55
N LEU A 133 -4.46 6.57 -5.89
CA LEU A 133 -3.17 6.81 -6.54
C LEU A 133 -2.86 5.74 -7.59
N LEU A 134 -3.06 4.47 -7.27
CA LEU A 134 -2.92 3.34 -8.21
C LEU A 134 -3.82 3.50 -9.43
N ASN A 135 -5.08 3.88 -9.22
CA ASN A 135 -6.02 4.16 -10.30
C ASN A 135 -5.54 5.31 -11.19
N THR A 136 -5.06 6.42 -10.61
CA THR A 136 -4.51 7.54 -11.38
C THR A 136 -3.27 7.13 -12.18
N ILE A 137 -2.33 6.39 -11.60
CA ILE A 137 -1.15 5.88 -12.31
C ILE A 137 -1.58 4.96 -13.47
N THR A 138 -2.56 4.08 -13.23
CA THR A 138 -3.09 3.17 -14.25
C THR A 138 -3.74 3.93 -15.41
N MET A 139 -4.49 5.01 -15.13
CA MET A 139 -5.07 5.87 -16.18
C MET A 139 -4.02 6.63 -17.00
N LEU A 140 -2.87 6.94 -16.40
CA LEU A 140 -1.77 7.64 -17.08
C LEU A 140 -0.82 6.69 -17.82
N THR A 141 -0.91 5.38 -17.58
CA THR A 141 0.05 4.38 -18.09
C THR A 141 -0.66 3.09 -18.54
N ILE A 142 -0.03 1.93 -18.33
CA ILE A 142 -0.60 0.60 -18.59
C ILE A 142 -1.06 -0.02 -17.27
N SER A 143 -1.96 -1.01 -17.33
CA SER A 143 -2.43 -1.73 -16.15
C SER A 143 -1.26 -2.30 -15.34
N VAL A 144 -1.17 -1.93 -14.07
CA VAL A 144 -0.15 -2.42 -13.12
C VAL A 144 -0.77 -3.57 -12.33
N PRO A 145 -0.44 -4.83 -12.64
CA PRO A 145 -0.95 -5.96 -11.86
C PRO A 145 -0.38 -5.89 -10.43
N LEU A 146 -1.27 -5.97 -9.44
CA LEU A 146 -0.90 -6.12 -8.03
C LEU A 146 -0.58 -7.60 -7.78
N SER A 147 0.48 -7.88 -7.03
CA SER A 147 0.78 -9.23 -6.53
C SER A 147 0.71 -9.22 -5.01
N ASP A 148 0.15 -10.30 -4.47
CA ASP A 148 -0.05 -10.49 -3.03
C ASP A 148 1.18 -11.10 -2.34
N SER A 149 2.24 -11.47 -3.10
CA SER A 149 3.48 -12.00 -2.54
C SER A 149 4.73 -11.53 -3.31
N PRO A 150 5.77 -11.04 -2.61
CA PRO A 150 7.06 -10.73 -3.23
C PRO A 150 7.69 -11.94 -3.96
N SER A 151 7.37 -13.18 -3.55
CA SER A 151 7.92 -14.39 -4.16
C SER A 151 7.44 -14.66 -5.59
N GLU A 152 6.32 -14.07 -5.99
CA GLU A 152 5.78 -14.20 -7.35
C GLU A 152 6.45 -13.23 -8.33
N LEU A 153 7.26 -12.31 -7.80
CA LEU A 153 7.83 -11.17 -8.52
C LEU A 153 9.36 -11.29 -8.69
N ILE A 154 9.99 -12.35 -8.16
CA ILE A 154 11.44 -12.64 -8.22
C ILE A 154 11.69 -13.83 -9.14
#